data_AF-A0A7S3AYL0-F1
#
_entry.id   AF-A0A7S3AYL0-F1
#
_cell.length_a   1.000
_cell.length_b   1.000
_cell.length_c   1.000
_cell.angle_alpha   90.00
_cell.angle_beta   90.00
_cell.angle_gamma   90.00
#
_symmetry.space_group_name_H-M   'P 1'
#
loop_
_entity.id
_entity.type
_entity.pdbx_description
1 polymer ?
#
loop_
_entity_poly.entity_id
_entity_poly.type
_entity_poly.pdbx_seq_one_letter_code
_entity_poly.pdbx_strand_id
1 'polypeptide(L)'
;ETGRSYNFILGATYEQEDLPVSARHLPLPGVLAYCESRAGQRGAVGFFYQQHTNGHEIVGFYLSVEAMQGCRVRHGHARGFLACPPPVSTLFNVDTASNFIVGAQYDQEVLPETAMGQVLAATLLYCEKRAQKRGAAGFFYQMHENGHEIVGFYESDEAMACGDGAAWHGHARGLLASRKAAVVGTLVLDGIPIKLVQHGTK
;
A
#
# COMPACT_ATOMS: atom_id res chain seq x y z
N GLU A 1 -9.26 14.61 18.32
CA GLU A 1 -9.64 15.56 17.26
C GLU A 1 -8.54 15.62 16.21
N THR A 2 -8.70 14.93 15.08
CA THR A 2 -7.69 14.86 14.01
C THR A 2 -8.03 15.85 12.90
N GLY A 3 -7.02 16.66 12.56
CA GLY A 3 -7.15 17.92 11.84
C GLY A 3 -7.76 17.84 10.45
N ARG A 4 -8.52 18.89 10.12
CA ARG A 4 -8.77 19.47 8.78
C ARG A 4 -8.37 18.56 7.60
N SER A 5 -9.14 17.52 7.32
CA SER A 5 -8.90 16.65 6.16
C SER A 5 -9.37 17.34 4.88
N TYR A 6 -8.42 17.81 4.06
CA TYR A 6 -8.70 18.20 2.68
C TYR A 6 -9.17 16.97 1.89
N ASN A 7 -10.17 17.16 1.03
CA ASN A 7 -10.78 16.07 0.25
C ASN A 7 -10.87 16.40 -1.25
N PHE A 8 -10.30 17.53 -1.66
CA PHE A 8 -10.25 17.98 -3.05
C PHE A 8 -9.14 19.02 -3.27
N ILE A 9 -8.69 19.15 -4.51
CA ILE A 9 -7.77 20.21 -4.95
C ILE A 9 -8.51 21.09 -5.95
N LEU A 10 -8.86 22.31 -5.54
CA LEU A 10 -9.52 23.29 -6.40
C LEU A 10 -8.52 23.81 -7.44
N GLY A 11 -8.90 23.74 -8.72
CA GLY A 11 -8.05 24.12 -9.85
C GLY A 11 -7.20 22.99 -10.43
N ALA A 12 -7.24 21.81 -9.81
CA ALA A 12 -6.57 20.62 -10.33
C ALA A 12 -7.31 20.03 -11.54
N THR A 13 -6.56 19.36 -12.41
CA THR A 13 -7.11 18.52 -13.49
C THR A 13 -7.08 17.06 -13.06
N TYR A 14 -8.15 16.31 -13.32
CA TYR A 14 -8.26 14.93 -12.89
C TYR A 14 -9.18 14.14 -13.81
N GLU A 15 -8.99 12.83 -13.85
CA GLU A 15 -9.98 11.88 -14.37
C GLU A 15 -10.85 11.38 -13.21
N GLN A 16 -12.15 11.21 -13.39
CA GLN A 16 -13.01 10.63 -12.35
C GLN A 16 -13.77 9.40 -12.85
N GLU A 17 -14.10 8.52 -11.92
CA GLU A 17 -15.04 7.42 -12.13
C GLU A 17 -16.01 7.30 -10.94
N ASP A 18 -17.20 6.80 -11.24
CA ASP A 18 -18.16 6.41 -10.22
C ASP A 18 -17.71 5.11 -9.55
N LEU A 19 -17.90 5.02 -8.23
CA LEU A 19 -17.62 3.76 -7.54
C LEU A 19 -18.63 2.68 -7.97
N PRO A 20 -18.16 1.49 -8.35
CA PRO A 20 -19.05 0.38 -8.70
C PRO A 20 -19.86 -0.09 -7.48
N VAL A 21 -20.92 -0.89 -7.72
CA VAL A 21 -21.74 -1.48 -6.65
C VAL A 21 -20.90 -2.23 -5.61
N SER A 22 -19.84 -2.90 -6.04
CA SER A 22 -18.94 -3.65 -5.17
C SER A 22 -18.07 -2.78 -4.25
N ALA A 23 -17.94 -1.48 -4.53
CA ALA A 23 -17.07 -0.56 -3.79
C ALA A 23 -17.83 0.59 -3.11
N ARG A 24 -19.08 0.88 -3.52
CA ARG A 24 -19.92 1.90 -2.87
C ARG A 24 -20.33 1.46 -1.46
N HIS A 25 -20.55 2.43 -0.56
CA HIS A 25 -21.03 2.24 0.81
C HIS A 25 -20.12 1.40 1.72
N LEU A 26 -18.93 1.02 1.25
CA LEU A 26 -17.93 0.40 2.11
C LEU A 26 -17.54 1.39 3.24
N PRO A 27 -17.09 0.88 4.40
CA PRO A 27 -16.37 1.70 5.37
C PRO A 27 -15.19 2.43 4.69
N LEU A 28 -14.82 3.62 5.18
CA LEU A 28 -13.74 4.43 4.58
C LEU A 28 -12.44 3.65 4.30
N PRO A 29 -11.99 2.72 5.16
CA PRO A 29 -10.83 1.88 4.86
C PRO A 29 -10.99 0.99 3.62
N GLY A 30 -12.18 0.41 3.40
CA GLY A 30 -12.46 -0.41 2.23
C GLY A 30 -12.54 0.42 0.95
N VAL A 31 -13.17 1.60 1.03
CA VAL A 31 -13.17 2.58 -0.07
C VAL A 31 -11.75 3.01 -0.42
N LEU A 32 -10.94 3.32 0.59
CA LEU A 32 -9.55 3.71 0.41
C LEU A 32 -8.74 2.63 -0.28
N ALA A 33 -8.87 1.37 0.14
CA ALA A 33 -8.19 0.24 -0.49
C ALA A 33 -8.57 0.08 -1.97
N TYR A 34 -9.85 0.22 -2.29
CA TYR A 34 -10.33 0.22 -3.67
C TYR A 34 -9.68 1.37 -4.48
N CYS A 35 -9.73 2.60 -3.96
CA CYS A 35 -9.17 3.77 -4.63
C CYS A 35 -7.65 3.67 -4.81
N GLU A 36 -6.91 3.11 -3.84
CA GLU A 36 -5.46 2.88 -3.93
C GLU A 36 -5.11 1.90 -5.05
N SER A 37 -5.84 0.79 -5.13
CA SER A 37 -5.66 -0.21 -6.19
C SER A 37 -5.92 0.40 -7.58
N ARG A 38 -7.02 1.14 -7.72
CA ARG A 38 -7.37 1.82 -8.98
C ARG A 38 -6.37 2.92 -9.36
N ALA A 39 -5.91 3.70 -8.39
CA ALA A 39 -4.90 4.73 -8.60
C ALA A 39 -3.58 4.10 -9.09
N GLY A 40 -3.17 2.97 -8.49
CA GLY A 40 -1.99 2.22 -8.92
C GLY A 40 -2.12 1.69 -10.36
N GLN A 41 -3.26 1.10 -10.72
CA GLN A 41 -3.53 0.62 -12.08
C GLN A 41 -3.49 1.75 -13.13
N ARG A 42 -3.86 2.97 -12.73
CA ARG A 42 -3.86 4.16 -13.59
C ARG A 42 -2.52 4.90 -13.62
N GLY A 43 -1.53 4.49 -12.82
CA GLY A 43 -0.28 5.24 -12.67
C GLY A 43 -0.49 6.65 -12.11
N ALA A 44 -1.56 6.85 -11.33
CA ALA A 44 -1.84 8.15 -10.73
C ALA A 44 -0.74 8.52 -9.72
N VAL A 45 -0.52 9.82 -9.52
CA VAL A 45 0.38 10.35 -8.47
C VAL A 45 -0.39 10.82 -7.22
N GLY A 46 -1.71 10.91 -7.34
CA GLY A 46 -2.64 11.29 -6.29
C GLY A 46 -4.06 10.87 -6.65
N PHE A 47 -4.92 10.76 -5.67
CA PHE A 47 -6.36 10.55 -5.88
C PHE A 47 -7.18 11.16 -4.76
N PHE A 48 -8.47 11.38 -5.01
CA PHE A 48 -9.43 11.77 -3.99
C PHE A 48 -10.67 10.87 -4.06
N TYR A 49 -11.38 10.81 -2.96
CA TYR A 49 -12.69 10.18 -2.86
C TYR A 49 -13.69 11.16 -2.26
N GLN A 50 -14.90 11.17 -2.81
CA GLN A 50 -16.02 11.98 -2.32
C GLN A 50 -17.32 11.19 -2.34
N GLN A 51 -18.06 11.24 -1.24
CA GLN A 51 -19.47 10.87 -1.19
C GLN A 51 -20.33 12.12 -1.14
N HIS A 52 -21.12 12.35 -2.18
CA HIS A 52 -22.06 13.45 -2.27
C HIS A 52 -23.23 13.25 -1.30
N THR A 53 -23.96 14.31 -0.98
CA THR A 53 -25.10 14.27 -0.04
C THR A 53 -26.27 13.45 -0.56
N ASN A 54 -26.35 13.22 -1.88
CA ASN A 54 -27.31 12.31 -2.52
C ASN A 54 -26.86 10.84 -2.49
N GLY A 55 -25.74 10.52 -1.83
CA GLY A 55 -25.18 9.18 -1.70
C GLY A 55 -24.29 8.73 -2.87
N HIS A 56 -24.13 9.55 -3.92
CA HIS A 56 -23.26 9.26 -5.05
C HIS A 56 -21.78 9.29 -4.62
N GLU A 57 -21.02 8.26 -4.97
CA GLU A 57 -19.63 8.07 -4.57
C GLU A 57 -18.73 8.08 -5.81
N ILE A 58 -17.71 8.96 -5.79
CA ILE A 58 -16.73 9.11 -6.89
C ILE A 58 -15.31 8.99 -6.37
N VAL A 59 -14.42 8.56 -7.26
CA VAL A 59 -12.97 8.66 -7.10
C VAL A 59 -12.40 9.46 -8.27
N GLY A 60 -11.52 10.41 -7.96
CA GLY A 60 -10.79 11.18 -8.95
C GLY A 60 -9.29 10.92 -8.86
N PHE A 61 -8.60 10.88 -10.01
CA PHE A 61 -7.20 10.54 -10.15
C PHE A 61 -6.42 11.70 -10.75
N TYR A 62 -5.29 12.03 -10.11
CA TYR A 62 -4.32 12.98 -10.62
C TYR A 62 -3.18 12.22 -11.29
N LEU A 63 -3.00 12.39 -12.60
CA LEU A 63 -2.02 11.61 -13.38
C LEU A 63 -0.61 12.22 -13.38
N SER A 64 -0.46 13.46 -12.92
CA SER A 64 0.85 14.10 -12.79
C SER A 64 0.87 15.10 -11.64
N VAL A 65 2.08 15.52 -11.23
CA VAL A 65 2.26 16.51 -10.15
C VAL A 65 1.71 17.88 -10.58
N GLU A 66 1.82 18.20 -11.87
CA GLU A 66 1.23 19.39 -12.49
C GLU A 66 -0.31 19.34 -12.43
N ALA A 67 -0.90 18.16 -12.55
CA ALA A 67 -2.35 18.00 -12.44
C ALA A 67 -2.86 18.27 -11.02
N MET A 68 -2.01 18.10 -10.00
CA MET A 68 -2.31 18.38 -8.59
C MET A 68 -2.09 19.84 -8.16
N GLN A 69 -1.80 20.75 -9.10
CA GLN A 69 -1.66 22.16 -8.78
C GLN A 69 -3.00 22.74 -8.31
N GLY A 70 -2.94 23.71 -7.41
CA GLY A 70 -4.11 24.41 -6.89
C GLY A 70 -4.26 24.34 -5.38
N CYS A 71 -5.42 24.76 -4.90
CA CYS A 71 -5.68 24.91 -3.47
C CYS A 71 -6.32 23.65 -2.92
N ARG A 72 -5.69 23.02 -1.94
CA ARG A 72 -6.33 21.95 -1.17
C ARG A 72 -7.49 22.55 -0.38
N VAL A 73 -8.69 22.03 -0.62
CA VAL A 73 -9.93 22.54 0.00
C VAL A 73 -10.70 21.40 0.66
N ARG A 74 -11.56 21.79 1.59
CA ARG A 74 -12.64 20.94 2.07
C ARG A 74 -13.87 21.29 1.24
N HIS A 75 -14.28 20.38 0.37
CA HIS A 75 -15.46 20.53 -0.47
C HIS A 75 -16.69 19.88 0.19
N GLY A 76 -17.89 20.39 -0.12
CA GLY A 76 -19.15 20.03 0.53
C GLY A 76 -19.63 18.62 0.16
N HIS A 77 -19.21 17.63 0.94
CA HIS A 77 -19.54 16.21 0.77
C HIS A 77 -19.82 15.55 2.13
N ALA A 78 -20.55 14.44 2.13
CA ALA A 78 -20.88 13.66 3.33
C ALA A 78 -19.63 13.05 3.97
N ARG A 79 -18.74 12.48 3.16
CA ARG A 79 -17.41 12.00 3.56
C ARG A 79 -16.46 12.05 2.36
N GLY A 80 -15.15 12.08 2.61
CA GLY A 80 -14.15 12.10 1.55
C GLY A 80 -12.73 12.22 2.08
N PHE A 81 -11.76 11.96 1.20
CA PHE A 81 -10.34 12.10 1.51
C PHE A 81 -9.54 12.47 0.25
N LEU A 82 -8.34 13.01 0.48
CA LEU A 82 -7.29 13.19 -0.53
C LEU A 82 -6.11 12.31 -0.10
N ALA A 83 -5.59 11.49 -1.02
CA ALA A 83 -4.53 10.54 -0.75
C ALA A 83 -3.53 10.46 -1.91
N CYS A 84 -2.34 9.93 -1.62
CA CYS A 84 -1.39 9.52 -2.64
C CYS A 84 -1.47 8.00 -2.81
N PRO A 85 -1.23 7.46 -4.02
CA PRO A 85 -1.09 6.03 -4.21
C PRO A 85 0.02 5.47 -3.30
N PRO A 86 -0.02 4.17 -2.99
CA PRO A 86 1.05 3.52 -2.25
C PRO A 86 2.41 3.78 -2.95
N PRO A 87 3.45 4.22 -2.22
CA PRO A 87 4.76 4.41 -2.77
C PRO A 87 5.28 3.04 -3.21
N VAL A 88 5.98 3.02 -4.33
CA VAL A 88 6.70 1.82 -4.75
C VAL A 88 7.87 1.65 -3.78
N SER A 89 7.86 0.57 -3.01
CA SER A 89 8.99 0.23 -2.15
C SER A 89 10.28 0.15 -2.96
N THR A 90 11.33 0.82 -2.52
CA THR A 90 12.67 0.67 -3.14
C THR A 90 13.39 -0.58 -2.64
N LEU A 91 12.98 -1.14 -1.50
CA LEU A 91 13.68 -2.21 -0.78
C LEU A 91 12.96 -3.55 -0.78
N PHE A 92 11.65 -3.54 -1.00
CA PHE A 92 10.83 -4.74 -1.06
C PHE A 92 10.06 -4.83 -2.39
N ASN A 93 9.80 -6.05 -2.83
CA ASN A 93 8.79 -6.34 -3.83
C ASN A 93 7.46 -6.45 -3.10
N VAL A 94 6.54 -5.52 -3.37
CA VAL A 94 5.24 -5.45 -2.68
C VAL A 94 4.18 -6.08 -3.57
N ASP A 95 3.54 -7.10 -3.04
CA ASP A 95 2.34 -7.74 -3.58
C ASP A 95 1.13 -7.27 -2.77
N THR A 96 0.14 -6.68 -3.43
CA THR A 96 -1.12 -6.24 -2.81
C THR A 96 -2.27 -7.23 -3.07
N ALA A 97 -2.03 -8.28 -3.84
CA ALA A 97 -2.99 -9.37 -4.07
C ALA A 97 -2.86 -10.48 -3.03
N SER A 98 -1.71 -10.57 -2.35
CA SER A 98 -1.47 -11.48 -1.21
C SER A 98 -1.22 -10.68 0.06
N ASN A 99 -1.54 -11.26 1.22
CA ASN A 99 -1.30 -10.62 2.51
C ASN A 99 -0.81 -11.58 3.60
N PHE A 100 -0.43 -12.80 3.22
CA PHE A 100 0.07 -13.82 4.12
C PHE A 100 0.79 -14.94 3.35
N ILE A 101 1.68 -15.68 4.00
CA ILE A 101 2.24 -16.94 3.49
C ILE A 101 1.75 -18.05 4.40
N VAL A 102 0.95 -18.97 3.87
CA VAL A 102 0.32 -20.04 4.66
C VAL A 102 1.39 -20.96 5.22
N GLY A 103 1.38 -21.23 6.53
CA GLY A 103 2.33 -22.15 7.17
C GLY A 103 3.74 -21.62 7.40
N ALA A 104 4.06 -20.41 6.91
CA ALA A 104 5.34 -19.76 7.21
C ALA A 104 5.43 -19.35 8.68
N GLN A 105 6.62 -19.43 9.26
CA GLN A 105 6.89 -18.91 10.60
C GLN A 105 7.16 -17.40 10.53
N TYR A 106 6.59 -16.65 11.47
CA TYR A 106 6.73 -15.20 11.52
C TYR A 106 6.57 -14.67 12.95
N ASP A 107 7.14 -13.50 13.18
CA ASP A 107 6.90 -12.68 14.37
C ASP A 107 5.94 -11.54 14.04
N GLN A 108 4.84 -11.39 14.79
CA GLN A 108 3.90 -10.27 14.58
C GLN A 108 3.91 -9.23 15.68
N GLU A 109 3.56 -8.01 15.29
CA GLU A 109 3.22 -6.93 16.20
C GLU A 109 1.96 -6.20 15.73
N VAL A 110 1.26 -5.61 16.68
CA VAL A 110 0.13 -4.71 16.43
C VAL A 110 0.67 -3.35 16.04
N LEU A 111 0.11 -2.74 15.00
CA LEU A 111 0.49 -1.36 14.63
C LEU A 111 0.09 -0.42 15.77
N PRO A 112 0.93 0.55 16.16
CA PRO A 112 0.54 1.55 17.14
C PRO A 112 -0.59 2.44 16.60
N GLU A 113 -1.38 3.05 17.47
CA GLU A 113 -2.48 3.96 17.09
C GLU A 113 -2.05 5.05 16.10
N THR A 114 -0.79 5.51 16.20
CA THR A 114 -0.22 6.52 15.29
C THR A 114 -0.01 6.03 13.86
N ALA A 115 0.00 4.71 13.63
CA ALA A 115 0.15 4.08 12.32
C ALA A 115 -1.15 3.41 11.82
N MET A 116 -2.16 3.25 12.68
CA MET A 116 -3.46 2.70 12.32
C MET A 116 -4.30 3.69 11.49
N GLY A 117 -5.19 3.14 10.65
CA GLY A 117 -6.14 3.86 9.81
C GLY A 117 -5.51 4.71 8.70
N GLN A 118 -4.20 4.56 8.50
CA GLN A 118 -3.46 5.33 7.51
C GLN A 118 -3.72 4.81 6.09
N VAL A 119 -3.42 5.67 5.11
CA VAL A 119 -3.24 5.24 3.72
C VAL A 119 -2.18 4.16 3.65
N LEU A 120 -2.36 3.17 2.76
CA LEU A 120 -1.46 2.02 2.60
C LEU A 120 -0.04 2.49 2.34
N ALA A 121 0.09 3.67 1.73
CA ALA A 121 1.34 4.37 1.58
C ALA A 121 2.15 4.57 2.87
N ALA A 122 1.50 5.15 3.88
CA ALA A 122 2.11 5.42 5.16
C ALA A 122 2.26 4.13 5.98
N THR A 123 1.30 3.22 5.87
CA THR A 123 1.38 1.88 6.49
C THR A 123 2.57 1.09 5.95
N LEU A 124 2.77 1.07 4.63
CA LEU A 124 3.90 0.43 3.98
C LEU A 124 5.22 1.04 4.48
N LEU A 125 5.34 2.37 4.48
CA LEU A 125 6.54 3.05 4.98
C LEU A 125 6.85 2.72 6.44
N TYR A 126 5.81 2.60 7.28
CA TYR A 126 5.96 2.16 8.67
C TYR A 126 6.49 0.72 8.73
N CYS A 127 5.82 -0.21 8.06
CA CYS A 127 6.16 -1.63 8.06
C CYS A 127 7.58 -1.87 7.49
N GLU A 128 7.97 -1.18 6.42
CA GLU A 128 9.31 -1.26 5.86
C GLU A 128 10.39 -0.82 6.84
N LYS A 129 10.19 0.31 7.53
CA LYS A 129 11.15 0.79 8.53
C LYS A 129 11.31 -0.23 9.67
N ARG A 130 10.22 -0.88 10.08
CA ARG A 130 10.24 -1.93 11.11
C ARG A 130 10.93 -3.19 10.60
N ALA A 131 10.62 -3.63 9.38
CA ALA A 131 11.24 -4.78 8.73
C ALA A 131 12.75 -4.59 8.56
N GLN A 132 13.19 -3.41 8.10
CA GLN A 132 14.60 -3.05 7.99
C GLN A 132 15.31 -3.09 9.35
N LYS A 133 14.70 -2.49 10.38
CA LYS A 133 15.26 -2.49 11.73
C LYS A 133 15.42 -3.92 12.28
N ARG A 134 14.55 -4.84 11.87
CA ARG A 134 14.59 -6.26 12.24
C ARG A 134 15.50 -7.11 11.34
N GLY A 135 15.99 -6.58 10.21
CA GLY A 135 16.72 -7.37 9.22
C GLY A 135 15.85 -8.41 8.48
N ALA A 136 14.53 -8.24 8.49
CA ALA A 136 13.58 -9.22 7.98
C ALA A 136 13.77 -9.49 6.47
N ALA A 137 13.58 -10.75 6.07
CA ALA A 137 13.52 -11.18 4.67
C ALA A 137 12.23 -10.75 3.98
N GLY A 138 11.16 -10.57 4.75
CA GLY A 138 9.91 -10.02 4.26
C GLY A 138 9.00 -9.65 5.41
N PHE A 139 7.84 -9.11 5.06
CA PHE A 139 6.78 -8.87 6.01
C PHE A 139 5.42 -8.97 5.33
N PHE A 140 4.38 -9.18 6.11
CA PHE A 140 3.01 -8.97 5.67
C PHE A 140 2.35 -7.90 6.54
N TYR A 141 1.34 -7.25 5.99
CA TYR A 141 0.44 -6.36 6.72
C TYR A 141 -0.99 -6.81 6.51
N GLN A 142 -1.79 -6.76 7.57
CA GLN A 142 -3.21 -7.10 7.55
C GLN A 142 -4.01 -6.11 8.40
N MET A 143 -5.14 -5.66 7.86
CA MET A 143 -6.19 -4.96 8.59
C MET A 143 -7.39 -5.88 8.73
N HIS A 144 -7.74 -6.24 9.95
CA HIS A 144 -8.92 -7.02 10.28
C HIS A 144 -10.19 -6.17 10.13
N GLU A 145 -11.35 -6.81 9.96
CA GLU A 145 -12.64 -6.12 9.80
C GLU A 145 -13.02 -5.24 10.99
N ASN A 146 -12.52 -5.57 12.19
CA ASN A 146 -12.71 -4.77 13.40
C ASN A 146 -11.76 -3.56 13.51
N GLY A 147 -10.95 -3.30 12.48
CA GLY A 147 -9.98 -2.21 12.44
C GLY A 147 -8.64 -2.53 13.11
N HIS A 148 -8.45 -3.74 13.65
CA HIS A 148 -7.18 -4.17 14.20
C HIS A 148 -6.15 -4.36 13.08
N GLU A 149 -4.98 -3.75 13.22
CA GLU A 149 -3.92 -3.78 12.22
C GLU A 149 -2.66 -4.45 12.76
N ILE A 150 -2.13 -5.40 12.02
CA ILE A 150 -0.91 -6.13 12.36
C ILE A 150 0.10 -6.10 11.22
N VAL A 151 1.37 -6.19 11.61
CA VAL A 151 2.48 -6.50 10.71
C VAL A 151 3.20 -7.74 11.22
N GLY A 152 3.41 -8.72 10.35
CA GLY A 152 4.21 -9.92 10.63
C GLY A 152 5.49 -9.91 9.83
N PHE A 153 6.60 -10.34 10.43
CA PHE A 153 7.92 -10.35 9.84
C PHE A 153 8.42 -11.77 9.63
N TYR A 154 8.93 -12.04 8.43
CA TYR A 154 9.63 -13.27 8.12
C TYR A 154 11.13 -13.04 8.32
N GLU A 155 11.75 -13.81 9.20
CA GLU A 155 13.15 -13.60 9.59
C GLU A 155 14.12 -13.94 8.45
N SER A 156 13.80 -14.95 7.62
CA SER A 156 14.66 -15.44 6.55
C SER A 156 13.90 -15.80 5.27
N ASP A 157 14.63 -15.95 4.17
CA ASP A 157 14.05 -16.36 2.88
C ASP A 157 13.50 -17.80 2.98
N GLU A 158 14.13 -18.65 3.81
CA GLU A 158 13.66 -20.01 4.12
C GLU A 158 12.32 -19.98 4.85
N ALA A 159 12.13 -19.09 5.82
CA ALA A 159 10.85 -18.94 6.53
C ALA A 159 9.72 -18.60 5.55
N MET A 160 9.99 -17.78 4.53
CA MET A 160 9.04 -17.46 3.47
C MET A 160 8.82 -18.64 2.50
N ALA A 161 9.83 -19.47 2.26
CA ALA A 161 9.78 -20.61 1.34
C ALA A 161 9.16 -21.88 1.96
N CYS A 162 9.17 -22.00 3.30
CA CYS A 162 8.64 -23.17 4.02
C CYS A 162 7.10 -23.25 4.04
N GLY A 163 6.40 -22.21 3.60
CA GLY A 163 4.95 -22.18 3.57
C GLY A 163 4.32 -22.76 2.29
N ASP A 164 3.00 -22.97 2.32
CA ASP A 164 2.16 -23.42 1.20
C ASP A 164 1.91 -22.32 0.15
N GLY A 165 2.75 -21.27 0.15
CA GLY A 165 2.69 -20.14 -0.77
C GLY A 165 1.92 -18.93 -0.24
N ALA A 166 2.01 -17.84 -1.02
CA ALA A 166 1.35 -16.58 -0.73
C ALA A 166 -0.16 -16.66 -1.01
N ALA A 167 -0.96 -16.13 -0.09
CA ALA A 167 -2.41 -16.13 -0.20
C ALA A 167 -3.03 -14.85 0.36
N TRP A 168 -4.29 -14.61 -0.02
CA TRP A 168 -5.15 -13.62 0.63
C TRP A 168 -5.97 -14.28 1.74
N HIS A 169 -5.88 -13.75 2.95
CA HIS A 169 -6.53 -14.33 4.13
C HIS A 169 -7.72 -13.49 4.65
N GLY A 170 -8.72 -13.20 3.82
CA GLY A 170 -10.02 -12.64 4.29
C GLY A 170 -9.99 -11.31 5.07
N HIS A 171 -8.91 -10.53 4.96
CA HIS A 171 -8.74 -9.26 5.67
C HIS A 171 -9.33 -8.08 4.88
N ALA A 172 -9.63 -6.98 5.57
CA ALA A 172 -10.17 -5.76 4.97
C ALA A 172 -9.13 -5.05 4.08
N ARG A 173 -7.85 -5.13 4.46
CA ARG A 173 -6.69 -4.64 3.70
C ARG A 173 -5.49 -5.51 3.99
N GLY A 174 -4.53 -5.55 3.07
CA GLY A 174 -3.27 -6.20 3.34
C GLY A 174 -2.27 -6.08 2.20
N LEU A 175 -1.05 -6.49 2.49
CA LEU A 175 0.00 -6.68 1.50
C LEU A 175 1.00 -7.72 1.99
N LEU A 176 1.75 -8.28 1.07
CA LEU A 176 2.90 -9.14 1.31
C LEU A 176 4.12 -8.49 0.64
N ALA A 177 5.23 -8.41 1.37
CA ALA A 177 6.44 -7.77 0.90
C ALA A 177 7.63 -8.73 1.09
N SER A 178 8.35 -9.02 0.01
CA SER A 178 9.62 -9.76 0.05
C SER A 178 10.79 -8.83 -0.23
N ARG A 179 11.90 -8.99 0.49
CA ARG A 179 13.08 -8.14 0.31
C ARG A 179 13.60 -8.29 -1.10
N LYS A 180 13.91 -7.17 -1.76
CA LYS A 180 14.56 -7.19 -3.06
C LYS A 180 15.95 -7.80 -2.93
N ALA A 181 16.32 -8.66 -3.86
CA ALA A 181 17.69 -9.15 -3.96
C ALA A 181 18.64 -7.96 -4.04
N ALA A 182 19.65 -7.93 -3.17
CA ALA A 182 20.70 -6.92 -3.26
C ALA A 182 21.45 -7.14 -4.60
N VAL A 183 21.54 -6.09 -5.42
CA VAL A 183 22.43 -6.12 -6.58
C VAL A 183 23.85 -5.95 -6.05
N VAL A 184 24.55 -7.06 -5.84
CA VAL A 184 25.94 -7.05 -5.36
C VAL A 184 26.87 -6.92 -6.56
N GLY A 185 26.86 -5.74 -7.18
CA GLY A 185 27.78 -5.36 -8.25
C GLY A 185 27.53 -5.99 -9.63
N THR A 186 27.98 -5.28 -10.66
CA THR A 186 28.10 -5.81 -12.02
C THR A 186 29.51 -6.36 -12.17
N LEU A 187 29.66 -7.69 -12.31
CA LEU A 187 30.93 -8.24 -12.74
C LEU A 187 31.02 -8.07 -14.26
N VAL A 188 32.07 -7.44 -14.76
CA VAL A 188 32.38 -7.39 -16.19
C VAL A 188 33.39 -8.50 -16.47
N LEU A 189 32.95 -9.52 -17.21
CA LEU A 189 33.80 -10.58 -17.76
C LEU A 189 33.86 -10.34 -19.27
N ASP A 190 35.06 -10.08 -19.80
CA ASP A 190 35.31 -9.84 -21.23
C ASP A 190 34.41 -8.77 -21.88
N GLY A 191 34.09 -7.71 -21.14
CA GLY A 191 33.26 -6.60 -21.64
C GLY A 191 31.74 -6.88 -21.63
N ILE A 192 31.30 -8.04 -21.15
CA ILE A 192 29.88 -8.39 -21.02
C ILE A 192 29.44 -8.16 -19.56
N PRO A 193 28.37 -7.38 -19.32
CA PRO A 193 27.82 -7.21 -17.98
C PRO A 193 27.12 -8.49 -17.54
N ILE A 194 27.63 -9.15 -16.50
CA ILE A 194 27.01 -10.31 -15.87
C ILE A 194 26.33 -9.85 -14.57
N LYS A 195 25.02 -10.15 -14.43
CA LYS A 195 24.29 -9.98 -13.16
C LYS A 195 24.63 -11.14 -12.24
N LEU A 196 25.36 -10.87 -11.16
CA LEU A 196 25.54 -11.83 -10.08
C LEU A 196 24.29 -11.76 -9.16
N VAL A 197 23.55 -12.87 -9.10
CA VAL A 197 22.50 -13.06 -8.10
C VAL A 197 23.12 -13.85 -6.96
N GLN A 198 23.29 -13.21 -5.80
CA GLN A 198 23.73 -13.91 -4.60
C GLN A 198 22.53 -14.67 -4.02
N HIS A 199 22.51 -15.99 -4.15
CA HIS A 199 21.68 -16.83 -3.29
C HIS A 199 22.34 -16.82 -1.90
N GLY A 200 21.64 -16.27 -0.90
CA GLY A 200 22.11 -16.26 0.48
C GLY A 200 22.45 -17.68 0.94
N THR A 201 23.65 -17.87 1.47
CA THR A 201 24.08 -19.15 2.06
C THR A 201 24.10 -19.06 3.58
N LYS A 202 23.28 -19.94 4.16
CA LYS A 202 23.24 -20.49 5.53
C LYS A 202 22.67 -19.63 6.66
#